data_AF-A0A7J9G7R1-F1
#
_entry.id   AF-A0A7J9G7R1-F1
#
_cell.length_a   1.000
_cell.length_b   1.000
_cell.length_c   1.000
_cell.angle_alpha   90.00
_cell.angle_beta   90.00
_cell.angle_gamma   90.00
#
_symmetry.space_group_name_H-M   'P 1'
#
loop_
_entity.id
_entity.type
_entity.pdbx_description
1 polymer ?
#
loop_
_entity_poly.entity_id
_entity_poly.type
_entity_poly.pdbx_seq_one_letter_code
_entity_poly.pdbx_strand_id
1 'polypeptide(L)'
;NKDVSDAIQKVAAAYDCKIVEGVLSHQLKQFVIDGNKVILSVSNPDTRVDDAEFEENEVYAVDIVASTGEGKPKLLDEKQTTIYKRAVDKNYHLKMKASRFIFSEINQRFPILPFTARALEEKRARLGLVECVNHDLLQPYPVLYEKPGDYVAHIKFTVLLMPNGSDRITSHPLQELQPTKTIDDPEIKAWLALGTKTKKKGGGKKKKGKKGDKAEDGAEGEAMDASTNGGAS
;
A
#
# COMPACT_ATOMS: atom_id res chain seq x y z
N ASN A 1 -12.05 7.89 1.29
CA ASN A 1 -11.69 6.51 0.85
C ASN A 1 -12.49 6.07 -0.38
N LYS A 2 -13.79 6.37 -0.48
CA LYS A 2 -14.66 6.00 -1.61
C LYS A 2 -14.13 6.39 -3.00
N ASP A 3 -13.60 7.60 -3.16
CA ASP A 3 -13.04 8.07 -4.44
C ASP A 3 -11.94 7.16 -4.99
N VAL A 4 -11.15 6.54 -4.09
CA VAL A 4 -10.10 5.58 -4.47
C VAL A 4 -10.73 4.30 -5.02
N SER A 5 -11.77 3.78 -4.37
CA SER A 5 -12.51 2.60 -4.83
C SER A 5 -13.14 2.83 -6.21
N ASP A 6 -13.75 4.00 -6.42
CA ASP A 6 -14.39 4.34 -7.69
C ASP A 6 -13.36 4.49 -8.82
N ALA A 7 -12.22 5.14 -8.54
CA ALA A 7 -11.12 5.26 -9.50
C ALA A 7 -10.52 3.89 -9.88
N ILE A 8 -10.26 3.02 -8.90
CA ILE A 8 -9.72 1.67 -9.14
C ILE A 8 -10.67 0.84 -10.01
N GLN A 9 -11.97 0.87 -9.71
CA GLN A 9 -12.99 0.17 -10.50
C GLN A 9 -13.11 0.74 -11.92
N LYS A 10 -13.08 2.07 -12.08
CA LYS A 10 -13.14 2.72 -13.40
C LYS A 10 -11.93 2.34 -14.27
N VAL A 11 -10.73 2.30 -13.70
CA VAL A 11 -9.52 1.89 -14.42
C VAL A 11 -9.59 0.41 -14.81
N ALA A 12 -10.03 -0.47 -13.92
CA ALA A 12 -10.18 -1.89 -14.25
C ALA A 12 -11.19 -2.13 -15.38
N ALA A 13 -12.33 -1.44 -15.33
CA ALA A 13 -13.37 -1.54 -16.36
C ALA A 13 -12.86 -1.11 -17.74
N ALA A 14 -11.97 -0.11 -17.82
CA ALA A 14 -11.34 0.29 -19.09
C ALA A 14 -10.49 -0.81 -19.74
N TYR A 15 -10.10 -1.84 -18.97
CA TYR A 15 -9.39 -3.02 -19.46
C TYR A 15 -10.28 -4.25 -19.64
N ASP A 16 -11.60 -4.13 -19.49
CA ASP A 16 -12.57 -5.25 -19.35
C ASP A 16 -12.22 -6.19 -18.18
N CYS A 17 -11.57 -5.65 -17.15
CA CYS A 17 -11.30 -6.38 -15.91
C CYS A 17 -12.29 -5.95 -14.84
N LYS A 18 -12.51 -6.83 -13.86
CA LYS A 18 -13.26 -6.53 -12.64
C LYS A 18 -12.34 -6.54 -11.44
N ILE A 19 -12.58 -5.62 -10.52
CA ILE A 19 -11.90 -5.66 -9.22
C ILE A 19 -12.51 -6.80 -8.40
N VAL A 20 -11.66 -7.52 -7.69
CA VAL A 20 -12.07 -8.65 -6.88
C VAL A 20 -12.80 -8.17 -5.62
N GLU A 21 -13.97 -8.74 -5.35
CA GLU A 21 -14.76 -8.49 -4.14
C GLU A 21 -14.04 -8.98 -2.88
N GLY A 22 -14.27 -8.27 -1.77
CA GLY A 22 -13.70 -8.63 -0.46
C GLY A 22 -12.24 -8.21 -0.25
N VAL A 23 -11.61 -7.54 -1.22
CA VAL A 23 -10.28 -6.96 -1.05
C VAL A 23 -10.36 -5.64 -0.29
N LEU A 24 -9.54 -5.54 0.76
CA LEU A 24 -9.46 -4.39 1.65
C LEU A 24 -8.04 -3.84 1.68
N SER A 25 -7.89 -2.54 1.47
CA SER A 25 -6.63 -1.83 1.76
C SER A 25 -6.72 -1.21 3.14
N HIS A 26 -5.79 -1.57 4.03
CA HIS A 26 -5.84 -1.18 5.43
C HIS A 26 -4.86 -0.07 5.77
N GLN A 27 -5.27 0.81 6.68
CA GLN A 27 -4.34 1.62 7.45
C GLN A 27 -3.41 0.72 8.26
N LEU A 28 -2.12 1.03 8.26
CA LEU A 28 -1.10 0.39 9.08
C LEU A 28 -0.77 1.30 10.28
N LYS A 29 -0.65 0.69 11.45
CA LYS A 29 -0.12 1.33 12.66
C LYS A 29 0.96 0.44 13.26
N GLN A 30 1.64 0.93 14.29
CA GLN A 30 2.58 0.10 15.03
C GLN A 30 1.86 -1.15 15.55
N PHE A 31 2.34 -2.32 15.12
CA PHE A 31 1.80 -3.64 15.50
C PHE A 31 0.37 -3.95 15.04
N VAL A 32 -0.25 -3.10 14.23
CA VAL A 32 -1.60 -3.29 13.68
C VAL A 32 -1.54 -3.20 12.16
N ILE A 33 -1.87 -4.30 11.48
CA ILE A 33 -1.81 -4.39 10.01
C ILE A 33 -3.18 -4.17 9.33
N ASP A 34 -4.24 -4.11 10.13
CA ASP A 34 -5.64 -4.03 9.75
C ASP A 34 -6.34 -2.92 10.54
N GLY A 35 -5.83 -1.69 10.41
CA GLY A 35 -6.43 -0.53 11.05
C GLY A 35 -7.84 -0.25 10.55
N ASN A 36 -8.59 0.52 11.34
CA ASN A 36 -10.01 0.78 11.13
C ASN A 36 -10.32 1.62 9.88
N LYS A 37 -9.39 2.48 9.43
CA LYS A 37 -9.54 3.20 8.17
C LYS A 37 -9.21 2.25 7.02
N VAL A 38 -10.22 1.92 6.23
CA VAL A 38 -10.15 0.91 5.18
C VAL A 38 -10.65 1.46 3.86
N ILE A 39 -10.00 1.06 2.77
CA ILE A 39 -10.50 1.24 1.40
C ILE A 39 -11.08 -0.10 0.97
N LEU A 40 -12.39 -0.15 0.75
CA LEU A 40 -13.09 -1.32 0.25
C LEU A 40 -13.08 -1.28 -1.28
N SER A 41 -12.39 -2.22 -1.91
CA SER A 41 -12.14 -2.19 -3.37
C SER A 41 -13.42 -2.32 -4.20
N VAL A 42 -14.39 -3.11 -3.73
CA VAL A 42 -15.75 -3.24 -4.31
C VAL A 42 -16.76 -3.33 -3.18
N SER A 43 -17.81 -2.50 -3.24
CA SER A 43 -18.90 -2.56 -2.28
C SER A 43 -19.75 -3.81 -2.50
N ASN A 44 -20.07 -4.53 -1.43
CA ASN A 44 -21.05 -5.61 -1.45
C ASN A 44 -22.02 -5.47 -0.25
N PRO A 45 -23.19 -6.11 -0.27
CA PRO A 45 -24.19 -5.96 0.80
C PRO A 45 -23.68 -6.42 2.18
N ASP A 46 -22.76 -7.38 2.19
CA ASP A 46 -22.29 -8.08 3.39
C ASP A 46 -21.14 -7.34 4.09
N THR A 47 -20.40 -6.49 3.37
CA THR A 47 -19.20 -5.79 3.85
C THR A 47 -19.43 -4.30 3.79
N ARG A 48 -19.49 -3.67 4.96
CA ARG A 48 -19.57 -2.21 5.08
C ARG A 48 -18.30 -1.69 5.73
N VAL A 49 -17.77 -0.62 5.16
CA VAL A 49 -16.68 0.15 5.74
C VAL A 49 -17.18 1.58 5.94
N ASP A 50 -16.71 2.21 7.02
CA ASP A 50 -17.06 3.59 7.29
C ASP A 50 -16.39 4.52 6.27
N ASP A 51 -17.06 5.62 5.96
CA ASP A 51 -16.45 6.71 5.20
C ASP A 51 -15.30 7.29 6.01
N ALA A 52 -14.14 7.41 5.36
CA ALA A 52 -12.92 7.86 6.01
C ALA A 52 -12.17 8.86 5.15
N GLU A 53 -11.76 9.96 5.77
CA GLU A 53 -10.80 10.91 5.23
C GLU A 53 -9.36 10.50 5.60
N PHE A 54 -8.46 10.69 4.65
CA PHE A 54 -7.04 10.39 4.81
C PHE A 54 -6.34 11.58 5.47
N GLU A 55 -5.46 11.29 6.43
CA GLU A 55 -4.73 12.31 7.19
C GLU A 55 -3.21 12.24 6.93
N GLU A 56 -2.53 13.36 7.15
CA GLU A 56 -1.07 13.40 7.10
C GLU A 56 -0.45 12.46 8.15
N ASN A 57 0.66 11.85 7.79
CA ASN A 57 1.44 10.87 8.56
C ASN A 57 0.74 9.52 8.75
N GLU A 58 -0.36 9.25 8.03
CA GLU A 58 -0.92 7.91 7.95
C GLU A 58 -0.15 7.02 6.97
N VAL A 59 -0.24 5.70 7.20
CA VAL A 59 0.38 4.68 6.37
C VAL A 59 -0.69 3.71 5.92
N TYR A 60 -0.68 3.31 4.65
CA TYR A 60 -1.64 2.36 4.10
C TYR A 60 -0.95 1.23 3.34
N ALA A 61 -1.44 0.00 3.52
CA ALA A 61 -1.19 -1.11 2.61
C ALA A 61 -2.28 -1.09 1.55
N VAL A 62 -1.94 -0.58 0.37
CA VAL A 62 -2.83 -0.57 -0.80
C VAL A 62 -2.79 -1.95 -1.45
N ASP A 63 -3.97 -2.55 -1.58
CA ASP A 63 -4.18 -3.90 -2.08
C ASP A 63 -5.14 -3.87 -3.27
N ILE A 64 -4.62 -4.16 -4.46
CA ILE A 64 -5.38 -4.12 -5.72
C ILE A 64 -5.31 -5.52 -6.35
N VAL A 65 -6.48 -6.15 -6.47
CA VAL A 65 -6.64 -7.42 -7.15
C VAL A 65 -7.68 -7.25 -8.25
N ALA A 66 -7.28 -7.58 -9.48
CA ALA A 66 -8.13 -7.53 -10.65
C ALA A 66 -8.26 -8.92 -11.28
N SER A 67 -9.40 -9.19 -11.88
CA SER A 67 -9.77 -10.45 -12.51
C SER A 67 -10.27 -10.19 -13.94
N THR A 68 -9.95 -11.08 -14.88
CA THR A 68 -10.61 -11.11 -16.20
C THR A 68 -12.01 -11.73 -16.15
N GLY A 69 -12.34 -12.40 -15.04
CA GLY A 69 -13.61 -13.09 -14.82
C GLY A 69 -14.65 -12.21 -14.15
N GLU A 70 -15.36 -12.78 -13.17
CA GLU A 70 -16.46 -12.09 -12.49
C GLU A 70 -16.02 -11.20 -11.31
N GLY A 71 -14.79 -11.36 -10.83
CA GLY A 71 -14.30 -10.68 -9.62
C GLY A 71 -14.87 -11.28 -8.33
N LYS A 72 -15.42 -12.49 -8.39
CA LYS A 72 -16.12 -13.16 -7.28
C LYS A 72 -15.44 -14.48 -6.94
N PRO A 73 -14.26 -14.43 -6.31
CA PRO A 73 -13.47 -15.62 -6.09
C PRO A 73 -14.13 -16.50 -5.03
N LYS A 74 -14.01 -17.81 -5.20
CA LYS A 74 -14.64 -18.81 -4.35
C LYS A 74 -13.61 -19.61 -3.59
N LEU A 75 -13.98 -20.00 -2.38
CA LEU A 75 -13.27 -21.03 -1.64
C LEU A 75 -13.62 -22.40 -2.24
N LEU A 76 -12.60 -23.15 -2.67
CA LEU A 76 -12.78 -24.50 -3.22
C LEU A 76 -12.47 -25.58 -2.19
N ASP A 77 -11.41 -25.39 -1.38
CA ASP A 77 -11.00 -26.33 -0.35
C ASP A 77 -10.51 -25.59 0.90
N GLU A 78 -11.25 -25.71 2.00
CA GLU A 78 -10.88 -25.16 3.30
C GLU A 78 -9.51 -25.66 3.78
N LYS A 79 -9.11 -26.88 3.41
CA LYS A 79 -7.85 -27.52 3.85
C LYS A 79 -6.61 -26.85 3.27
N GLN A 80 -6.75 -26.06 2.20
CA GLN A 80 -5.65 -25.31 1.61
C GLN A 80 -5.33 -24.03 2.39
N THR A 81 -6.20 -23.61 3.30
CA THR A 81 -5.94 -22.51 4.22
C THR A 81 -4.78 -22.87 5.13
N THR A 82 -3.66 -22.17 4.97
CA THR A 82 -2.45 -22.40 5.78
C THR A 82 -1.92 -21.12 6.40
N ILE A 83 -2.56 -19.98 6.15
CA ILE A 83 -2.17 -18.68 6.70
C ILE A 83 -3.24 -18.26 7.71
N TYR A 84 -2.79 -17.86 8.89
CA TYR A 84 -3.65 -17.44 9.99
C TYR A 84 -3.08 -16.20 10.65
N LYS A 85 -3.93 -15.42 11.28
CA LYS A 85 -3.57 -14.31 12.15
C LYS A 85 -4.28 -14.46 13.49
N ARG A 86 -3.63 -14.09 14.58
CA ARG A 86 -4.27 -14.05 15.89
C ARG A 86 -5.26 -12.89 16.01
N ALA A 87 -6.46 -13.19 16.51
CA ALA A 87 -7.40 -12.18 16.98
C ALA A 87 -7.06 -11.81 18.43
N VAL A 88 -6.44 -10.64 18.62
CA VAL A 88 -5.94 -10.20 19.94
C VAL A 88 -7.05 -9.74 20.88
N ASP A 89 -8.20 -9.38 20.33
CA ASP A 89 -9.42 -8.95 21.01
C ASP A 89 -10.31 -10.12 21.46
N LYS A 90 -10.06 -11.33 20.96
CA LYS A 90 -10.82 -12.53 21.29
C LYS A 90 -10.14 -13.34 22.38
N ASN A 91 -10.94 -13.79 23.34
CA ASN A 91 -10.48 -14.63 24.44
C ASN A 91 -11.43 -15.83 24.61
N TYR A 92 -10.84 -17.02 24.62
CA TYR A 92 -11.56 -18.27 24.77
C TYR A 92 -10.69 -19.29 25.51
N HIS A 93 -11.33 -20.05 26.42
CA HIS A 93 -10.66 -21.09 27.19
C HIS A 93 -10.62 -22.40 26.39
N LEU A 94 -9.55 -22.61 25.63
CA LEU A 94 -9.31 -23.81 24.82
C LEU A 94 -9.36 -25.09 25.67
N LYS A 95 -10.17 -26.06 25.24
CA LYS A 95 -10.43 -27.32 25.93
C LYS A 95 -9.40 -28.38 25.56
N MET A 96 -8.90 -28.42 24.34
CA MET A 96 -7.94 -29.45 23.93
C MET A 96 -6.50 -29.09 24.35
N LYS A 97 -5.74 -30.08 24.81
CA LYS A 97 -4.32 -29.92 25.17
C LYS A 97 -3.48 -29.49 23.96
N ALA A 98 -3.79 -30.02 22.77
CA ALA A 98 -3.11 -29.67 21.53
C ALA A 98 -3.32 -28.19 21.16
N SER A 99 -4.54 -27.69 21.24
CA SER A 99 -4.87 -26.29 20.93
C SER A 99 -4.21 -25.32 21.91
N ARG A 100 -4.24 -25.61 23.22
CA ARG A 100 -3.52 -24.79 24.22
C ARG A 100 -2.02 -24.70 23.92
N PHE A 101 -1.40 -25.82 23.56
CA PHE A 101 0.02 -25.87 23.21
C PHE A 101 0.32 -25.00 21.98
N ILE A 102 -0.43 -25.21 20.89
CA ILE A 102 -0.26 -24.46 19.64
C ILE A 102 -0.55 -22.97 19.83
N PHE A 103 -1.61 -22.61 20.57
CA PHE A 103 -1.93 -21.21 20.84
C PHE A 103 -0.86 -20.51 21.69
N SER A 104 -0.25 -21.23 22.65
CA SER A 104 0.89 -20.71 23.41
C SER A 104 2.11 -20.47 22.51
N GLU A 105 2.41 -21.39 21.59
CA GLU A 105 3.49 -21.25 20.61
C GLU A 105 3.24 -20.03 19.69
N ILE A 106 2.02 -19.88 19.18
CA ILE A 106 1.60 -18.74 18.35
C ILE A 106 1.77 -17.43 19.11
N ASN A 107 1.35 -17.36 20.37
CA ASN A 107 1.48 -16.14 21.18
C ASN A 107 2.94 -15.73 21.40
N GLN A 108 3.86 -16.69 21.50
CA GLN A 108 5.28 -16.40 21.69
C GLN A 108 5.97 -15.99 20.38
N ARG A 109 5.64 -16.65 19.26
CA ARG A 109 6.37 -16.51 17.99
C ARG A 109 5.72 -15.52 17.03
N PHE A 110 4.39 -15.46 17.02
CA PHE A 110 3.57 -14.69 16.09
C PHE A 110 2.44 -13.93 16.83
N PRO A 111 2.79 -13.06 17.79
CA PRO A 111 1.80 -12.47 18.70
C PRO A 111 0.71 -11.63 18.01
N ILE A 112 1.04 -11.05 16.84
CA ILE A 112 0.22 -10.07 16.11
C ILE A 112 0.24 -10.26 14.58
N LEU A 113 1.36 -10.75 14.02
CA LEU A 113 1.55 -10.85 12.58
C LEU A 113 0.98 -12.16 12.04
N PRO A 114 0.49 -12.19 10.78
CA PRO A 114 0.10 -13.43 10.14
C PRO A 114 1.25 -14.43 10.07
N PHE A 115 0.93 -15.70 10.16
CA PHE A 115 1.88 -16.80 10.13
C PHE A 115 1.36 -17.96 9.29
N THR A 116 2.28 -18.79 8.80
CA THR A 116 1.95 -20.03 8.11
C THR A 116 1.91 -21.19 9.09
N ALA A 117 0.93 -22.09 8.96
CA ALA A 117 0.82 -23.32 9.74
C ALA A 117 2.08 -24.21 9.63
N ARG A 118 2.83 -24.10 8.53
CA ARG A 118 4.12 -24.80 8.34
C ARG A 118 5.20 -24.37 9.33
N ALA A 119 5.06 -23.18 9.92
CA ALA A 119 6.02 -22.69 10.89
C ALA A 119 5.80 -23.29 12.29
N LEU A 120 4.67 -23.96 12.53
CA LEU A 120 4.31 -24.57 13.81
C LEU A 120 4.82 -26.02 13.92
N GLU A 121 4.79 -26.57 15.13
CA GLU A 121 5.14 -27.97 15.33
C GLU A 121 4.11 -28.94 14.69
N GLU A 122 4.57 -29.63 13.63
CA GLU A 122 3.73 -30.38 12.68
C GLU A 122 2.82 -31.44 13.32
N LYS A 123 3.31 -32.15 14.34
CA LYS A 123 2.58 -33.26 14.98
C LYS A 123 1.27 -32.85 15.65
N ARG A 124 1.09 -31.58 15.99
CA ARG A 124 -0.07 -31.07 16.76
C ARG A 124 -0.79 -29.90 16.10
N ALA A 125 -0.20 -29.29 15.07
CA ALA A 125 -0.71 -28.07 14.44
C ALA A 125 -2.13 -28.22 13.88
N ARG A 126 -2.41 -29.23 13.04
CA ARG A 126 -3.72 -29.36 12.36
C ARG A 126 -4.89 -29.44 13.34
N LEU A 127 -4.81 -30.31 14.34
CA LEU A 127 -5.90 -30.48 15.31
C LEU A 127 -6.05 -29.25 16.21
N GLY A 128 -4.93 -28.66 16.63
CA GLY A 128 -4.95 -27.47 17.50
C GLY A 128 -5.49 -26.22 16.81
N LEU A 129 -5.24 -26.06 15.52
CA LEU A 129 -5.72 -24.91 14.74
C LEU A 129 -7.25 -24.91 14.57
N VAL A 130 -7.87 -26.09 14.39
CA VAL A 130 -9.33 -26.19 14.18
C VAL A 130 -10.11 -25.58 15.33
N GLU A 131 -9.78 -25.91 16.58
CA GLU A 131 -10.46 -25.34 17.75
C GLU A 131 -10.24 -23.82 17.84
N CYS A 132 -9.01 -23.35 17.57
CA CYS A 132 -8.68 -21.93 17.61
C CYS A 132 -9.44 -21.12 16.56
N VAL A 133 -9.63 -21.66 15.35
CA VAL A 133 -10.42 -21.00 14.29
C VAL A 133 -11.91 -21.02 14.63
N ASN A 134 -12.44 -22.16 15.07
CA ASN A 134 -13.86 -22.31 15.42
C ASN A 134 -14.33 -21.42 16.59
N HIS A 135 -13.38 -20.95 17.41
CA HIS A 135 -13.64 -20.04 18.52
C HIS A 135 -13.05 -18.64 18.28
N ASP A 136 -12.84 -18.27 17.02
CA ASP A 136 -12.41 -16.94 16.56
C ASP A 136 -11.11 -16.43 17.19
N LEU A 137 -10.28 -17.31 17.77
CA LEU A 137 -8.96 -16.93 18.28
C LEU A 137 -7.96 -16.70 17.14
N LEU A 138 -8.21 -17.33 16.00
CA LEU A 138 -7.42 -17.18 14.78
C LEU A 138 -8.32 -16.82 13.60
N GLN A 139 -7.95 -15.76 12.90
CA GLN A 139 -8.55 -15.36 11.64
C GLN A 139 -7.85 -16.09 10.47
N PRO A 140 -8.56 -16.91 9.68
CA PRO A 140 -8.00 -17.58 8.51
C PRO A 140 -7.85 -16.62 7.33
N TYR A 141 -6.83 -16.87 6.50
CA TYR A 141 -6.63 -16.24 5.19
C TYR A 141 -6.80 -17.32 4.14
N PRO A 142 -8.04 -17.58 3.68
CA PRO A 142 -8.36 -18.68 2.78
C PRO A 142 -7.72 -18.50 1.40
N VAL A 143 -7.47 -19.62 0.72
CA VAL A 143 -7.07 -19.61 -0.69
C VAL A 143 -8.33 -19.52 -1.54
N LEU A 144 -8.45 -18.44 -2.31
CA LEU A 144 -9.61 -18.16 -3.14
C LEU A 144 -9.25 -18.32 -4.62
N TYR A 145 -10.23 -18.76 -5.41
CA TYR A 145 -10.05 -19.10 -6.81
C TYR A 145 -11.07 -18.37 -7.70
N GLU A 146 -10.60 -17.88 -8.84
CA GLU A 146 -11.46 -17.54 -9.96
C GLU A 146 -11.82 -18.78 -10.79
N LYS A 147 -12.73 -18.61 -11.75
CA LYS A 147 -13.12 -19.70 -12.65
C LYS A 147 -11.92 -20.20 -13.47
N PRO A 148 -11.83 -21.51 -13.77
CA PRO A 148 -10.77 -22.02 -14.64
C PRO A 148 -10.75 -21.31 -16.00
N GLY A 149 -9.58 -20.81 -16.38
CA GLY A 149 -9.38 -20.05 -17.62
C GLY A 149 -9.35 -18.53 -17.43
N ASP A 150 -9.84 -18.02 -16.30
CA ASP A 150 -9.70 -16.61 -15.95
C ASP A 150 -8.35 -16.34 -15.26
N TYR A 151 -7.88 -15.10 -15.40
CA TYR A 151 -6.61 -14.63 -14.86
C TYR A 151 -6.85 -13.61 -13.74
N VAL A 152 -6.02 -13.68 -12.72
CA VAL A 152 -6.01 -12.73 -11.59
C VAL A 152 -4.65 -12.06 -11.52
N ALA A 153 -4.65 -10.73 -11.46
CA ALA A 153 -3.47 -9.92 -11.22
C ALA A 153 -3.57 -9.28 -9.83
N HIS A 154 -2.50 -9.35 -9.06
CA HIS A 154 -2.44 -8.84 -7.70
C HIS A 154 -1.23 -7.91 -7.54
N ILE A 155 -1.48 -6.66 -7.16
CA ILE A 155 -0.45 -5.70 -6.81
C ILE A 155 -0.73 -5.18 -5.41
N LYS A 156 0.29 -5.27 -4.56
CA LYS A 156 0.28 -4.71 -3.21
C LYS A 156 1.47 -3.81 -3.01
N PHE A 157 1.25 -2.66 -2.38
CA PHE A 157 2.32 -1.74 -1.98
C PHE A 157 1.93 -0.94 -0.75
N THR A 158 2.93 -0.35 -0.11
CA THR A 158 2.78 0.48 1.08
C THR A 158 3.05 1.93 0.73
N VAL A 159 2.15 2.81 1.14
CA VAL A 159 2.23 4.26 0.92
C VAL A 159 2.25 4.99 2.25
N LEU A 160 3.12 5.99 2.35
CA LEU A 160 3.20 6.94 3.46
C LEU A 160 2.60 8.26 3.01
N LEU A 161 1.64 8.80 3.76
CA LEU A 161 1.03 10.09 3.46
C LEU A 161 1.85 11.19 4.13
N MET A 162 2.88 11.67 3.45
CA MET A 162 3.76 12.71 4.00
C MET A 162 3.18 14.12 3.71
N PRO A 163 3.53 15.15 4.49
CA PRO A 163 3.07 16.52 4.23
C PRO A 163 3.46 17.09 2.85
N ASN A 164 4.44 16.49 2.17
CA ASN A 164 4.87 16.85 0.82
C ASN A 164 4.26 15.97 -0.30
N GLY A 165 3.39 15.01 0.06
CA GLY A 165 2.74 14.08 -0.86
C GLY A 165 2.91 12.62 -0.46
N SER A 166 2.44 11.73 -1.32
CA SER A 166 2.41 10.30 -1.04
C SER A 166 3.70 9.60 -1.46
N ASP A 167 4.35 8.92 -0.51
CA ASP A 167 5.57 8.16 -0.71
C ASP A 167 5.27 6.66 -0.79
N ARG A 168 5.38 6.08 -1.99
CA ARG A 168 5.35 4.63 -2.16
C ARG A 168 6.71 4.04 -1.77
N ILE A 169 6.76 3.28 -0.68
CA ILE A 169 8.01 2.75 -0.13
C ILE A 169 8.29 1.28 -0.50
N THR A 170 7.28 0.54 -0.93
CA THR A 170 7.45 -0.81 -1.46
C THR A 170 7.03 -0.83 -2.91
N SER A 171 7.84 -1.51 -3.72
CA SER A 171 7.57 -1.68 -5.15
C SER A 171 8.11 -3.01 -5.61
N HIS A 172 7.52 -3.53 -6.68
CA HIS A 172 7.95 -4.76 -7.32
C HIS A 172 8.39 -4.43 -8.74
N PRO A 173 9.37 -5.15 -9.31
CA PRO A 173 9.67 -5.06 -10.74
C PRO A 173 8.38 -5.28 -11.53
N LEU A 174 8.02 -4.30 -12.36
CA LEU A 174 6.85 -4.43 -13.21
C LEU A 174 7.14 -5.44 -14.31
N GLN A 175 6.21 -6.35 -14.55
CA GLN A 175 6.27 -7.25 -15.69
C GLN A 175 6.13 -6.41 -16.97
N GLU A 176 6.95 -6.70 -17.97
CA GLU A 176 6.75 -6.14 -19.30
C GLU A 176 5.48 -6.76 -19.90
N LEU A 177 4.50 -5.90 -20.18
CA LEU A 177 3.22 -6.28 -20.74
C LEU A 177 3.03 -5.53 -22.06
N GLN A 178 2.48 -6.21 -23.05
CA GLN A 178 1.97 -5.57 -24.26
C GLN A 178 0.46 -5.38 -24.10
N PRO A 179 -0.02 -4.15 -23.84
CA PRO A 179 -1.44 -3.91 -23.68
C PRO A 179 -2.15 -4.16 -25.01
N THR A 180 -3.21 -4.96 -24.98
CA THR A 180 -4.12 -5.11 -26.13
C THR A 180 -5.11 -3.95 -26.23
N LYS A 181 -5.24 -3.16 -25.15
CA LYS A 181 -6.13 -2.01 -25.06
C LYS A 181 -5.39 -0.74 -24.72
N THR A 182 -5.87 0.37 -25.28
CA THR A 182 -5.46 1.73 -24.95
C THR A 182 -6.56 2.41 -24.13
N ILE A 183 -6.18 3.11 -23.08
CA ILE A 183 -7.13 3.91 -22.29
C ILE A 183 -7.36 5.23 -23.01
N ASP A 184 -8.60 5.53 -23.42
CA ASP A 184 -8.97 6.81 -24.03
C ASP A 184 -9.83 7.73 -23.17
N ASP A 185 -10.28 7.25 -22.01
CA ASP A 185 -11.02 8.06 -21.06
C ASP A 185 -10.18 9.26 -20.57
N PRO A 186 -10.67 10.50 -20.75
CA PRO A 186 -9.91 11.70 -20.43
C PRO A 186 -9.66 11.87 -18.92
N GLU A 187 -10.57 11.38 -18.08
CA GLU A 187 -10.44 11.46 -16.63
C GLU A 187 -9.35 10.50 -16.12
N ILE A 188 -9.32 9.27 -16.64
CA ILE A 188 -8.25 8.32 -16.31
C ILE A 188 -6.89 8.87 -16.78
N LYS A 189 -6.82 9.42 -18.00
CA LYS A 189 -5.59 10.07 -18.50
C LYS A 189 -5.15 11.22 -17.59
N ALA A 190 -6.09 12.03 -17.10
CA ALA A 190 -5.78 13.12 -16.18
C ALA A 190 -5.21 12.60 -14.86
N TRP A 191 -5.80 11.55 -14.25
CA TRP A 191 -5.27 10.94 -13.03
C TRP A 191 -3.87 10.36 -13.21
N LEU A 192 -3.64 9.62 -14.29
CA LEU A 192 -2.34 9.01 -14.58
C LEU A 192 -1.24 10.04 -14.87
N ALA A 193 -1.61 11.25 -15.30
CA ALA A 193 -0.67 12.35 -15.50
C ALA A 193 -0.32 13.10 -14.20
N LEU A 194 -1.06 12.89 -13.10
CA LEU A 194 -0.76 13.52 -11.82
C LEU A 194 0.52 12.95 -11.21
N GLY A 195 1.37 13.83 -10.71
CA GLY A 195 2.52 13.44 -9.91
C GLY A 195 2.09 12.98 -8.51
N THR A 196 2.71 11.92 -8.00
CA THR A 196 2.46 11.42 -6.63
C THR A 196 3.05 12.31 -5.53
N LYS A 197 4.02 13.15 -5.88
CA LYS A 197 4.62 14.16 -4.99
C LYS A 197 4.26 15.55 -5.46
N THR A 198 3.91 16.42 -4.52
CA THR A 198 3.83 17.84 -4.82
C THR A 198 5.25 18.36 -5.03
N LYS A 199 5.54 18.89 -6.22
CA LYS A 199 6.74 19.72 -6.40
C LYS A 199 6.54 20.93 -5.50
N LYS A 200 7.25 21.01 -4.37
CA LYS A 200 7.41 22.27 -3.64
C LYS A 200 7.79 23.31 -4.69
N LYS A 201 6.93 24.31 -4.93
CA LYS A 201 7.37 25.57 -5.53
C LYS A 201 8.43 26.08 -4.57
N GLY A 202 9.70 25.93 -4.95
CA GLY A 202 10.81 26.45 -4.18
C GLY A 202 10.52 27.91 -3.87
N GLY A 203 10.48 28.24 -2.58
CA GLY A 203 10.38 29.62 -2.11
C GLY A 203 11.57 30.38 -2.68
N GLY A 204 11.32 31.04 -3.81
CA GLY A 204 12.29 31.88 -4.48
C GLY A 204 12.84 32.87 -3.47
N LYS A 205 14.15 32.80 -3.25
CA LYS A 205 14.93 33.82 -2.56
C LYS A 205 14.55 35.15 -3.23
N LYS A 206 13.75 35.98 -2.54
CA LYS A 206 13.41 37.34 -2.96
C LYS A 206 14.74 38.09 -3.17
N LYS A 207 15.19 38.15 -4.43
CA LYS A 207 16.20 39.12 -4.86
C LYS A 207 15.46 40.46 -4.84
N LYS A 208 15.53 41.13 -3.69
CA LYS A 208 15.00 42.49 -3.51
C LYS A 208 15.86 43.39 -4.39
N GLY A 209 15.32 43.75 -5.56
CA GLY A 209 15.91 44.74 -6.44
C GLY A 209 16.10 46.05 -5.68
N LYS A 210 17.35 46.50 -5.59
CA LYS A 210 17.68 47.84 -5.13
C LYS A 210 17.48 48.77 -6.33
N LYS A 211 16.41 49.56 -6.26
CA LYS A 211 16.04 50.63 -7.19
C LYS A 211 17.16 51.67 -7.19
N GLY A 212 17.64 52.05 -8.37
CA GLY A 212 18.63 53.11 -8.53
C GLY A 212 18.01 54.50 -8.36
N ASP A 213 18.87 55.47 -8.04
CA ASP A 213 18.89 56.76 -8.74
C ASP A 213 20.31 57.38 -8.73
N LYS A 214 20.54 58.21 -9.76
CA LYS A 214 21.69 58.98 -10.31
C LYS A 214 22.62 59.70 -9.29
N ALA A 215 23.84 60.19 -9.60
CA ALA A 215 24.39 60.82 -10.83
C ALA A 215 25.95 60.80 -10.88
N GLU A 216 26.47 61.02 -12.11
CA GLU A 216 27.74 61.60 -12.64
C GLU A 216 28.82 62.11 -11.66
N ASP A 217 30.14 62.09 -11.91
CA ASP A 217 30.91 62.45 -13.12
C ASP A 217 32.41 62.04 -12.95
N GLY A 218 33.18 61.95 -14.06
CA GLY A 218 34.56 62.44 -14.09
C GLY A 218 35.78 61.49 -14.00
N ALA A 219 36.43 61.31 -15.16
CA ALA A 219 37.88 61.35 -15.40
C ALA A 219 38.80 60.12 -15.19
N GLU A 220 39.28 59.64 -16.35
CA GLU A 220 40.69 59.40 -16.78
C GLU A 220 41.66 58.52 -15.95
N GLY A 221 42.36 57.63 -16.67
CA GLY A 221 43.66 57.10 -16.25
C GLY A 221 44.01 55.73 -16.82
N GLU A 222 44.61 55.69 -18.00
CA GLU A 222 45.40 54.55 -18.50
C GLU A 222 46.57 54.23 -17.54
N ALA A 223 46.89 52.95 -17.34
CA ALA A 223 48.26 52.45 -17.32
C ALA A 223 48.31 50.91 -17.35
N MET A 224 49.14 50.42 -18.26
CA MET A 224 49.59 49.04 -18.41
C MET A 224 50.59 48.62 -17.32
N ASP A 225 50.85 47.31 -17.33
CA ASP A 225 52.13 46.64 -17.01
C ASP A 225 52.33 46.10 -15.58
N ALA A 226 52.45 44.77 -15.49
CA ALA A 226 53.68 44.08 -15.04
C ALA A 226 53.36 42.72 -14.39
N SER A 227 53.66 41.69 -15.16
CA SER A 227 54.11 40.38 -14.68
C SER A 227 55.18 40.48 -13.60
N THR A 228 55.14 39.63 -12.57
CA THR A 228 56.15 38.56 -12.32
C THR A 228 56.05 37.92 -10.92
N ASN A 229 56.26 36.60 -10.93
CA ASN A 229 56.95 35.74 -9.94
C ASN A 229 56.55 35.71 -8.46
N GLY A 230 56.19 34.49 -8.02
CA GLY A 230 57.22 33.59 -7.45
C GLY A 230 57.09 33.19 -5.98
N GLY A 231 57.31 31.89 -5.71
CA GLY A 231 57.75 31.32 -4.42
C GLY A 231 56.61 30.77 -3.55
N ALA A 232 56.46 29.44 -3.43
CA ALA A 232 57.10 28.60 -2.41
C ALA A 232 56.76 29.08 -0.99
N SER A 233 55.94 28.37 -0.21
CA SER A 233 56.24 27.08 0.43
C SER A 233 54.96 26.45 0.96
#